data_AF-A0A929JDT5-F1
#
_entry.id   AF-A0A929JDT5-F1
#
_cell.length_a   1.000
_cell.length_b   1.000
_cell.length_c   1.000
_cell.angle_alpha   90.00
_cell.angle_beta   90.00
_cell.angle_gamma   90.00
#
_symmetry.space_group_name_H-M   'P 1'
#
loop_
_entity.id
_entity.type
_entity.pdbx_description
1 polymer ?
#
loop_
_entity_poly.entity_id
_entity_poly.type
_entity_poly.pdbx_seq_one_letter_code
_entity_poly.pdbx_strand_id
1 'polypeptide(L)'
;MQKNTLLYVSALLLTGMVLGYFMFAPPAYDDLQSSDQADIQENSIDEGLGSRYPNPFAVGEDNTKNEPLRIQSLEMEVAGIKDQLQDIEQLLQRLSDSVAETGNDPAIKNRSGTNRNRFSSMLNQRLYNVDNLVRGGIDPATAEDIVRRKNAIDLKRLQLQDHAKRENYFDSQRYYDELEQINLQDTTLREELGDDRYDKYLYDSKQNNRIRISSVMLGSAAELAGIKRGDVVLSYDGQRMFSWQELKDATSQGELGEYVSISVYRNGEVFSFSVPRGPLGMQLGATRLAP
;
A
#
# COMPACT_ATOMS: atom_id res chain seq x y z
N MET A 1 34.30 46.28 45.94
CA MET A 1 34.26 45.10 46.82
C MET A 1 32.91 44.42 46.59
N GLN A 2 32.74 43.16 46.23
CA GLN A 2 33.63 42.03 45.90
C GLN A 2 32.93 41.27 44.75
N LYS A 3 33.65 41.06 43.65
CA LYS A 3 33.39 40.00 42.67
C LYS A 3 33.99 38.72 43.29
N ASN A 4 33.28 37.58 43.29
CA ASN A 4 33.82 36.20 43.28
C ASN A 4 32.79 35.15 43.79
N THR A 5 31.65 35.03 43.14
CA THR A 5 30.70 33.92 43.39
C THR A 5 30.50 33.00 42.19
N LEU A 6 31.20 33.25 41.07
CA LEU A 6 31.00 32.52 39.81
C LEU A 6 32.04 31.42 39.53
N LEU A 7 32.97 31.15 40.46
CA LEU A 7 34.15 30.28 40.20
C LEU A 7 34.10 28.92 40.92
N TYR A 8 33.02 28.59 41.63
CA TYR A 8 32.92 27.34 42.42
C TYR A 8 31.98 26.27 41.85
N VAL A 9 31.18 26.55 40.82
CA VAL A 9 30.23 25.56 40.27
C VAL A 9 30.86 24.72 39.12
N SER A 10 31.92 25.20 38.48
CA SER A 10 32.62 24.47 37.41
C SER A 10 33.56 23.36 37.89
N ALA A 11 33.86 23.27 39.19
CA ALA A 11 34.73 22.24 39.76
C ALA A 11 33.99 20.94 40.15
N LEU A 12 32.65 20.91 40.06
CA LEU A 12 31.82 19.78 40.46
C LEU A 12 31.31 18.93 39.28
N LEU A 13 31.57 19.34 38.04
CA LEU A 13 31.16 18.61 36.83
C LEU A 13 32.27 17.74 36.21
N LEU A 14 33.52 17.88 36.66
CA LEU A 14 34.66 17.09 36.13
C LEU A 14 35.00 15.83 36.96
N THR A 15 34.43 15.68 38.16
CA THR A 15 34.65 14.49 39.00
C THR A 15 33.63 13.37 38.77
N GLY A 16 32.54 13.63 38.04
CA GLY A 16 31.51 12.65 37.71
C GLY A 16 31.80 11.77 36.47
N MET A 17 32.80 12.13 35.66
CA MET A 17 33.07 11.46 34.38
C MET A 17 34.13 10.33 34.47
N VAL A 18 34.78 10.16 35.62
CA VAL A 18 35.85 9.15 35.82
C VAL A 18 35.35 7.88 36.54
N LEU A 19 34.17 7.91 37.15
CA LEU A 19 33.61 6.77 37.92
C LEU A 19 32.74 5.79 37.11
N GLY A 20 32.38 6.11 35.85
CA GLY A 20 31.56 5.24 35.00
C GLY A 20 32.33 4.22 34.16
N TYR A 21 33.66 4.38 34.01
CA TYR A 21 34.47 3.55 33.11
C TYR A 21 34.97 2.25 33.75
N PHE A 22 34.75 2.05 35.07
CA PHE A 22 35.32 0.94 35.82
C PHE A 22 34.36 -0.25 36.06
N MET A 23 33.16 -0.26 35.47
CA MET A 23 32.15 -1.30 35.76
C MET A 23 31.92 -2.34 34.65
N PHE A 24 32.77 -2.43 33.64
CA PHE A 24 32.61 -3.48 32.61
C PHE A 24 33.96 -4.02 32.12
N ALA A 25 34.62 -4.82 32.96
CA ALA A 25 35.75 -5.66 32.57
C ALA A 25 35.35 -7.14 32.77
N PRO A 26 35.36 -7.99 31.73
CA PRO A 26 35.13 -9.43 31.88
C PRO A 26 36.40 -10.13 32.43
N PRO A 27 36.25 -11.21 33.23
CA PRO A 27 37.39 -11.87 33.86
C PRO A 27 38.18 -12.74 32.87
N ALA A 28 39.50 -12.69 33.01
CA ALA A 28 40.46 -13.64 32.46
C ALA A 28 40.35 -14.98 33.20
N TYR A 29 40.40 -16.09 32.45
CA TYR A 29 40.58 -17.45 32.99
C TYR A 29 42.01 -17.91 32.72
N ASP A 30 42.61 -18.47 33.76
CA ASP A 30 44.02 -18.85 33.88
C ASP A 30 44.25 -20.27 33.37
N ASP A 31 45.44 -20.47 32.79
CA ASP A 31 45.95 -21.69 32.17
C ASP A 31 46.34 -22.74 33.21
N LEU A 32 46.08 -24.02 32.91
CA LEU A 32 46.83 -25.15 33.48
C LEU A 32 47.26 -26.11 32.35
N GLN A 33 48.58 -26.20 32.20
CA GLN A 33 49.36 -27.16 31.41
C GLN A 33 49.03 -28.61 31.86
N SER A 34 49.29 -29.72 31.15
CA SER A 34 50.39 -30.09 30.26
C SER A 34 50.12 -31.47 29.62
N SER A 35 50.56 -31.62 28.35
CA SER A 35 51.22 -32.79 27.72
C SER A 35 50.60 -34.21 27.79
N ASP A 36 50.29 -34.76 26.61
CA ASP A 36 51.04 -35.92 26.08
C ASP A 36 50.88 -36.08 24.55
N GLN A 37 51.97 -36.50 23.91
CA GLN A 37 52.17 -36.68 22.47
C GLN A 37 51.57 -38.01 21.94
N ALA A 38 51.12 -38.04 20.68
CA ALA A 38 51.73 -38.83 19.58
C ALA A 38 50.73 -39.17 18.43
N ASP A 39 51.24 -39.02 17.21
CA ASP A 39 51.05 -39.82 15.99
C ASP A 39 49.73 -39.83 15.18
N ILE A 40 49.79 -39.09 14.06
CA ILE A 40 49.63 -39.52 12.64
C ILE A 40 48.51 -40.52 12.30
N GLN A 41 47.46 -39.95 11.68
CA GLN A 41 46.85 -40.30 10.37
C GLN A 41 46.23 -41.70 10.15
N GLU A 42 44.89 -41.76 10.06
CA GLU A 42 44.17 -42.24 8.87
C GLU A 42 42.65 -42.08 8.98
N ASN A 43 42.07 -41.59 7.88
CA ASN A 43 40.71 -41.75 7.36
C ASN A 43 39.55 -42.31 8.23
N SER A 44 38.45 -41.55 8.12
CA SER A 44 37.08 -41.97 7.76
C SER A 44 36.04 -42.23 8.85
N ILE A 45 34.82 -41.78 8.51
CA ILE A 45 33.48 -42.12 9.05
C ILE A 45 33.11 -41.27 10.29
N ASP A 46 32.37 -40.18 10.13
CA ASP A 46 30.90 -40.05 9.98
C ASP A 46 30.15 -39.96 11.32
N GLU A 47 29.15 -39.08 11.29
CA GLU A 47 28.07 -38.82 12.24
C GLU A 47 28.35 -38.22 13.63
N GLY A 48 27.84 -36.99 13.79
CA GLY A 48 26.77 -36.79 14.78
C GLY A 48 27.11 -35.91 15.98
N LEU A 49 26.87 -34.60 15.85
CA LEU A 49 26.00 -33.77 16.71
C LEU A 49 26.47 -32.31 16.71
N GLY A 50 25.94 -31.54 15.76
CA GLY A 50 25.98 -30.09 15.77
C GLY A 50 24.68 -29.53 15.20
N SER A 51 23.97 -28.76 16.03
CA SER A 51 22.94 -27.78 15.62
C SER A 51 21.58 -28.33 15.21
N ARG A 52 20.71 -28.58 16.20
CA ARG A 52 19.26 -28.53 15.98
C ARG A 52 18.88 -27.08 15.65
N TYR A 53 18.23 -26.93 14.49
CA TYR A 53 17.70 -25.70 13.84
C TYR A 53 18.67 -24.97 12.89
N PRO A 54 18.71 -25.38 11.60
CA PRO A 54 19.30 -24.55 10.55
C PRO A 54 18.46 -23.29 10.31
N ASN A 55 19.15 -22.16 10.10
CA ASN A 55 18.54 -20.89 9.70
C ASN A 55 17.95 -21.02 8.28
N PRO A 56 16.62 -20.86 8.09
CA PRO A 56 15.96 -21.11 6.81
C PRO A 56 16.20 -20.04 5.72
N PHE A 57 17.01 -19.01 5.99
CA PHE A 57 17.23 -17.89 5.04
C PHE A 57 18.71 -17.55 4.77
N ALA A 58 19.65 -18.43 5.11
CA ALA A 58 21.04 -18.23 4.70
C ALA A 58 21.18 -18.49 3.18
N VAL A 59 21.20 -17.42 2.38
CA VAL A 59 21.46 -17.48 0.93
C VAL A 59 22.96 -17.63 0.70
N GLY A 60 23.41 -18.84 0.35
CA GLY A 60 24.76 -19.13 -0.11
C GLY A 60 24.94 -18.81 -1.59
N GLU A 61 26.11 -18.28 -1.94
CA GLU A 61 26.58 -18.01 -3.30
C GLU A 61 26.73 -19.31 -4.14
N ASP A 62 25.65 -19.87 -4.70
CA ASP A 62 25.74 -20.79 -5.86
C ASP A 62 24.45 -20.73 -6.69
N ASN A 63 24.20 -19.58 -7.33
CA ASN A 63 22.93 -19.28 -8.02
C ASN A 63 22.93 -19.56 -9.53
N THR A 64 23.79 -20.46 -10.03
CA THR A 64 23.73 -20.91 -11.45
C THR A 64 23.26 -22.35 -11.62
N LYS A 65 23.14 -23.13 -10.53
CA LYS A 65 22.61 -24.52 -10.58
C LYS A 65 21.12 -24.64 -10.24
N ASN A 66 20.49 -23.58 -9.71
CA ASN A 66 19.10 -23.58 -9.25
C ASN A 66 18.11 -22.93 -10.22
N GLU A 67 18.56 -22.46 -11.39
CA GLU A 67 17.69 -22.00 -12.48
C GLU A 67 16.56 -22.99 -12.84
N PRO A 68 16.80 -24.31 -13.01
CA PRO A 68 15.71 -25.22 -13.36
C PRO A 68 14.69 -25.38 -12.23
N LEU A 69 15.12 -25.34 -10.95
CA LEU A 69 14.22 -25.39 -9.80
C LEU A 69 13.40 -24.11 -9.67
N ARG A 70 13.99 -22.95 -10.00
CA ARG A 70 13.30 -21.67 -10.03
C ARG A 70 12.28 -21.60 -11.16
N ILE A 71 12.64 -22.06 -12.35
CA ILE A 71 11.71 -22.16 -13.48
C ILE A 71 10.56 -23.10 -13.14
N GLN A 72 10.84 -24.25 -12.54
CA GLN A 72 9.80 -25.20 -12.12
C GLN A 72 8.87 -24.61 -11.04
N SER A 73 9.42 -23.83 -10.10
CA SER A 73 8.60 -23.13 -9.09
C SER A 73 7.70 -22.06 -9.70
N LEU A 74 8.21 -21.33 -10.71
CA LEU A 74 7.45 -20.33 -11.45
C LEU A 74 6.40 -20.97 -12.34
N GLU A 75 6.68 -22.13 -12.95
CA GLU A 75 5.72 -22.89 -13.74
C GLU A 75 4.56 -23.41 -12.87
N MET A 76 4.86 -23.88 -11.66
CA MET A 76 3.82 -24.26 -10.69
C MET A 76 2.99 -23.06 -10.22
N GLU A 77 3.62 -21.90 -10.00
CA GLU A 77 2.91 -20.68 -9.62
C GLU A 77 2.01 -20.17 -10.77
N VAL A 78 2.51 -20.19 -12.00
CA VAL A 78 1.74 -19.82 -13.21
C VAL A 78 0.58 -20.80 -13.44
N ALA A 79 0.79 -22.10 -13.22
CA ALA A 79 -0.27 -23.10 -13.30
C ALA A 79 -1.36 -22.84 -12.24
N GLY A 80 -0.98 -22.56 -11.00
CA GLY A 80 -1.93 -22.22 -9.93
C GLY A 80 -2.72 -20.93 -10.23
N ILE A 81 -2.06 -19.92 -10.80
CA ILE A 81 -2.71 -18.68 -11.23
C ILE A 81 -3.69 -18.95 -12.38
N LYS A 82 -3.35 -19.85 -13.30
CA LYS A 82 -4.20 -20.21 -14.45
C LYS A 82 -5.46 -20.95 -14.02
N ASP A 83 -5.34 -21.86 -13.05
CA ASP A 83 -6.49 -22.54 -12.45
C ASP A 83 -7.39 -21.55 -11.71
N GLN A 84 -6.81 -20.63 -10.92
CA GLN A 84 -7.57 -19.56 -10.27
C GLN A 84 -8.33 -18.68 -11.27
N LEU A 85 -7.72 -18.38 -12.43
CA LEU A 85 -8.36 -17.62 -13.50
C LEU A 85 -9.53 -18.38 -14.14
N GLN A 86 -9.38 -19.69 -14.39
CA GLN A 86 -10.45 -20.53 -14.92
C GLN A 86 -11.62 -20.66 -13.93
N ASP A 87 -11.34 -20.81 -12.64
CA ASP A 87 -12.38 -20.85 -11.61
C ASP A 87 -13.15 -19.53 -11.54
N ILE A 88 -12.45 -18.40 -11.65
CA ILE A 88 -13.09 -17.08 -11.71
C ILE A 88 -13.94 -16.95 -12.98
N GLU A 89 -13.45 -17.40 -14.13
CA GLU A 89 -14.18 -17.33 -15.40
C GLU A 89 -15.45 -18.20 -15.36
N GLN A 90 -15.36 -19.41 -14.79
CA GLN A 90 -16.54 -20.27 -14.57
C GLN A 90 -17.54 -19.65 -13.58
N LEU A 91 -17.05 -18.98 -12.52
CA LEU A 91 -17.91 -18.26 -11.58
C LEU A 91 -18.62 -17.08 -12.25
N LEU A 92 -17.92 -16.33 -13.12
CA LEU A 92 -18.50 -15.23 -13.89
C LEU A 92 -19.54 -15.72 -14.90
N GLN A 93 -19.29 -16.85 -15.57
CA GLN A 93 -20.24 -17.48 -16.48
C GLN A 93 -21.52 -17.91 -15.74
N ARG A 94 -21.36 -18.57 -14.58
CA ARG A 94 -22.50 -18.97 -13.73
C ARG A 94 -23.27 -17.76 -13.20
N LEU A 95 -22.58 -16.66 -12.89
CA LEU A 95 -23.21 -15.41 -12.48
C LEU A 95 -23.96 -14.75 -13.64
N SER A 96 -23.40 -14.71 -14.86
CA SER A 96 -24.11 -14.19 -16.03
C SER A 96 -25.38 -14.99 -16.34
N ASP A 97 -25.29 -16.32 -16.21
CA ASP A 97 -26.41 -17.22 -16.45
C ASP A 97 -27.49 -17.05 -15.37
N SER A 98 -27.10 -16.84 -14.10
CA SER A 98 -28.05 -16.54 -13.01
C SER A 98 -28.73 -15.17 -13.14
N VAL A 99 -28.04 -14.19 -13.74
CA VAL A 99 -28.59 -12.85 -14.02
C VAL A 99 -29.54 -12.88 -15.22
N ALA A 100 -29.33 -13.79 -16.17
CA ALA A 100 -30.24 -14.00 -17.29
C ALA A 100 -31.57 -14.65 -16.88
N GLU A 101 -31.58 -15.50 -15.83
CA GLU A 101 -32.81 -16.14 -15.32
C GLU A 101 -33.58 -15.31 -14.28
N THR A 102 -32.98 -14.30 -13.65
CA THR A 102 -33.56 -13.57 -12.50
C THR A 102 -33.95 -12.12 -12.86
N GLY A 103 -34.60 -11.93 -14.00
CA GLY A 103 -34.97 -10.60 -14.51
C GLY A 103 -36.14 -9.89 -13.83
N ASN A 104 -36.83 -10.48 -12.84
CA ASN A 104 -38.13 -9.95 -12.36
C ASN A 104 -38.38 -9.90 -10.84
N ASP A 105 -37.35 -9.94 -9.97
CA ASP A 105 -37.56 -9.85 -8.52
C ASP A 105 -36.91 -8.58 -7.89
N PRO A 106 -37.69 -7.61 -7.36
CA PRO A 106 -37.18 -6.36 -6.80
C PRO A 106 -36.38 -6.52 -5.48
N ALA A 107 -36.34 -7.71 -4.88
CA ALA A 107 -35.56 -7.97 -3.67
C ALA A 107 -34.03 -8.06 -3.88
N ILE A 108 -33.56 -8.08 -5.14
CA ILE A 108 -32.12 -8.18 -5.50
C ILE A 108 -31.56 -6.85 -6.03
N LYS A 109 -31.86 -5.71 -5.39
CA LYS A 109 -31.04 -4.49 -5.58
C LYS A 109 -30.03 -4.26 -4.45
N ASN A 110 -30.28 -4.83 -3.27
CA ASN A 110 -29.46 -4.57 -2.08
C ASN A 110 -28.32 -5.58 -1.85
N ARG A 111 -28.27 -6.70 -2.57
CA ARG A 111 -27.20 -7.72 -2.42
C ARG A 111 -25.95 -7.45 -3.27
N SER A 112 -26.00 -6.50 -4.20
CA SER A 112 -24.86 -6.16 -5.07
C SER A 112 -23.76 -5.33 -4.37
N GLY A 113 -23.98 -4.88 -3.14
CA GLY A 113 -23.01 -4.14 -2.32
C GLY A 113 -22.05 -5.03 -1.51
N THR A 114 -22.47 -6.25 -1.12
CA THR A 114 -21.71 -7.10 -0.19
C THR A 114 -20.57 -7.88 -0.84
N ASN A 115 -20.61 -8.11 -2.17
CA ASN A 115 -19.54 -8.82 -2.89
C ASN A 115 -18.41 -7.88 -3.37
N ARG A 116 -18.71 -6.60 -3.62
CA ARG A 116 -17.68 -5.59 -3.95
C ARG A 116 -16.76 -5.31 -2.77
N ASN A 117 -17.31 -5.32 -1.55
CA ASN A 117 -16.54 -5.02 -0.33
C ASN A 117 -15.62 -6.16 0.13
N ARG A 118 -15.82 -7.41 -0.34
CA ARG A 118 -14.95 -8.54 0.01
C ARG A 118 -13.70 -8.64 -0.87
N PHE A 119 -13.81 -8.22 -2.14
CA PHE A 119 -12.66 -8.17 -3.06
C PHE A 119 -11.79 -6.93 -2.85
N SER A 120 -12.37 -5.82 -2.38
CA SER A 120 -11.64 -4.57 -2.15
C SER A 120 -10.66 -4.65 -0.97
N SER A 121 -10.95 -5.45 0.07
CA SER A 121 -10.06 -5.57 1.24
C SER A 121 -8.78 -6.33 0.93
N MET A 122 -8.83 -7.43 0.17
CA MET A 122 -7.62 -8.18 -0.22
C MET A 122 -6.75 -7.41 -1.23
N LEU A 123 -7.36 -6.62 -2.12
CA LEU A 123 -6.61 -5.77 -3.06
C LEU A 123 -5.94 -4.59 -2.34
N ASN A 124 -6.62 -3.97 -1.37
CA ASN A 124 -6.04 -2.88 -0.57
C ASN A 124 -4.80 -3.30 0.24
N GLN A 125 -4.76 -4.56 0.69
CA GLN A 125 -3.63 -5.07 1.47
C GLN A 125 -2.33 -5.18 0.66
N ARG A 126 -2.42 -5.32 -0.67
CA ARG A 126 -1.25 -5.24 -1.58
C ARG A 126 -0.83 -3.79 -1.89
N LEU A 127 -1.71 -2.81 -1.67
CA LEU A 127 -1.44 -1.41 -1.98
C LEU A 127 -0.59 -0.75 -0.89
N TYR A 128 -0.73 -1.13 0.39
CA TYR A 128 0.00 -0.52 1.50
C TYR A 128 1.16 -1.41 2.00
N ASN A 129 2.23 -1.48 1.20
CA ASN A 129 3.48 -2.11 1.61
C ASN A 129 4.54 -1.02 1.93
N VAL A 130 5.27 -1.19 3.04
CA VAL A 130 6.40 -0.34 3.45
C VAL A 130 7.36 -0.11 2.29
N ASP A 131 7.70 -1.16 1.53
CA ASP A 131 8.64 -1.06 0.40
C ASP A 131 8.14 -0.09 -0.68
N ASN A 132 6.84 -0.09 -0.98
CA ASN A 132 6.27 0.78 -2.00
C ASN A 132 6.25 2.23 -1.52
N LEU A 133 5.96 2.44 -0.23
CA LEU A 133 5.96 3.76 0.39
C LEU A 133 7.37 4.36 0.41
N VAL A 134 8.37 3.57 0.81
CA VAL A 134 9.77 3.98 0.84
C VAL A 134 10.29 4.29 -0.57
N ARG A 135 9.95 3.47 -1.57
CA ARG A 135 10.28 3.79 -2.98
C ARG A 135 9.65 5.09 -3.45
N GLY A 136 8.45 5.40 -2.97
CA GLY A 136 7.76 6.69 -3.18
C GLY A 136 8.41 7.88 -2.48
N GLY A 137 9.53 7.68 -1.78
CA GLY A 137 10.26 8.73 -1.06
C GLY A 137 9.69 9.03 0.33
N ILE A 138 8.92 8.12 0.92
CA ILE A 138 8.42 8.23 2.28
C ILE A 138 9.49 7.67 3.23
N ASP A 139 9.73 8.37 4.33
CA ASP A 139 10.66 7.92 5.37
C ASP A 139 10.25 6.53 5.91
N PRO A 140 11.18 5.57 6.10
CA PRO A 140 10.85 4.21 6.54
C PRO A 140 10.05 4.15 7.85
N ALA A 141 10.39 4.97 8.84
CA ALA A 141 9.66 4.99 10.11
C ALA A 141 8.22 5.49 9.89
N THR A 142 8.05 6.52 9.08
CA THR A 142 6.73 7.02 8.68
C THR A 142 5.94 5.95 7.91
N ALA A 143 6.57 5.27 6.96
CA ALA A 143 5.95 4.21 6.15
C ALA A 143 5.47 3.04 7.02
N GLU A 144 6.28 2.59 7.97
CA GLU A 144 5.92 1.55 8.94
C GLU A 144 4.72 1.97 9.79
N ASP A 145 4.70 3.21 10.29
CA ASP A 145 3.60 3.70 11.11
C ASP A 145 2.29 3.82 10.31
N ILE A 146 2.35 4.24 9.04
CA ILE A 146 1.19 4.25 8.12
C ILE A 146 0.65 2.83 7.96
N VAL A 147 1.51 1.87 7.61
CA VAL A 147 1.12 0.47 7.39
C VAL A 147 0.57 -0.15 8.67
N ARG A 148 1.19 0.11 9.82
CA ARG A 148 0.73 -0.38 11.12
C ARG A 148 -0.68 0.12 11.42
N ARG A 149 -0.96 1.41 11.23
CA ARG A 149 -2.30 1.98 11.46
C ARG A 149 -3.34 1.42 10.50
N LYS A 150 -3.02 1.28 9.21
CA LYS A 150 -3.91 0.65 8.22
C LYS A 150 -4.24 -0.80 8.57
N ASN A 151 -3.21 -1.60 8.88
CA ASN A 151 -3.41 -2.99 9.29
C ASN A 151 -4.25 -3.12 10.56
N ALA A 152 -4.12 -2.18 11.51
CA ALA A 152 -4.95 -2.18 12.72
C ALA A 152 -6.43 -1.92 12.40
N ILE A 153 -6.74 -1.06 11.44
CA ILE A 153 -8.12 -0.80 10.99
C ILE A 153 -8.67 -2.01 10.24
N ASP A 154 -7.89 -2.61 9.35
CA ASP A 154 -8.32 -3.80 8.62
C ASP A 154 -8.54 -4.99 9.57
N LEU A 155 -7.70 -5.13 10.59
CA LEU A 155 -7.92 -6.12 11.65
C LEU A 155 -9.23 -5.86 12.39
N LYS A 156 -9.55 -4.60 12.74
CA LYS A 156 -10.85 -4.24 13.36
C LYS A 156 -12.02 -4.63 12.46
N ARG A 157 -11.94 -4.40 11.15
CA ARG A 157 -12.97 -4.81 10.17
C ARG A 157 -13.16 -6.32 10.16
N LEU A 158 -12.06 -7.08 10.14
CA LEU A 158 -12.10 -8.55 10.18
C LEU A 158 -12.70 -9.08 11.48
N GLN A 159 -12.31 -8.50 12.62
CA GLN A 159 -12.86 -8.84 13.93
C GLN A 159 -14.35 -8.53 14.01
N LEU A 160 -14.78 -7.35 13.54
CA LEU A 160 -16.20 -6.99 13.45
C LEU A 160 -16.96 -7.99 12.60
N GLN A 161 -16.41 -8.37 11.43
CA GLN A 161 -17.05 -9.34 10.55
C GLN A 161 -17.17 -10.73 11.20
N ASP A 162 -16.12 -11.22 11.87
CA ASP A 162 -16.16 -12.51 12.57
C ASP A 162 -17.17 -12.48 13.73
N HIS A 163 -17.12 -11.45 14.55
CA HIS A 163 -18.05 -11.24 15.66
C HIS A 163 -19.51 -11.16 15.18
N ALA A 164 -19.78 -10.36 14.14
CA ALA A 164 -21.12 -10.22 13.58
C ALA A 164 -21.68 -11.53 13.01
N LYS A 165 -20.83 -12.38 12.44
CA LYS A 165 -21.25 -13.71 11.96
C LYS A 165 -21.58 -14.65 13.12
N ARG A 166 -20.78 -14.66 14.18
CA ARG A 166 -21.01 -15.51 15.37
C ARG A 166 -22.29 -15.14 16.10
N GLU A 167 -22.51 -13.83 16.25
CA GLU A 167 -23.66 -13.27 16.95
C GLU A 167 -24.89 -13.10 16.02
N ASN A 168 -24.84 -13.61 14.79
CA ASN A 168 -25.93 -13.59 13.80
C ASN A 168 -26.50 -12.20 13.47
N TYR A 169 -25.68 -11.15 13.57
CA TYR A 169 -26.06 -9.79 13.15
C TYR A 169 -25.26 -9.29 11.93
N PHE A 170 -24.51 -10.17 11.27
CA PHE A 170 -23.92 -9.89 9.96
C PHE A 170 -25.04 -9.54 8.96
N ASP A 171 -24.89 -8.42 8.24
CA ASP A 171 -25.92 -7.83 7.35
C ASP A 171 -27.10 -7.14 8.07
N SER A 172 -26.99 -6.88 9.38
CA SER A 172 -27.92 -6.01 10.10
C SER A 172 -27.49 -4.54 10.05
N GLN A 173 -28.43 -3.63 10.33
CA GLN A 173 -28.12 -2.20 10.51
C GLN A 173 -26.99 -1.98 11.52
N ARG A 174 -27.03 -2.71 12.64
CA ARG A 174 -26.00 -2.65 13.68
C ARG A 174 -24.59 -2.91 13.13
N TYR A 175 -24.44 -3.91 12.27
CA TYR A 175 -23.16 -4.21 11.64
C TYR A 175 -22.69 -3.06 10.76
N TYR A 176 -23.58 -2.45 9.98
CA TYR A 176 -23.24 -1.33 9.12
C TYR A 176 -22.85 -0.08 9.92
N ASP A 177 -23.55 0.21 11.02
CA ASP A 177 -23.23 1.34 11.91
C ASP A 177 -21.85 1.14 12.59
N GLU A 178 -21.57 -0.07 13.10
CA GLU A 178 -20.26 -0.42 13.70
C GLU A 178 -19.13 -0.36 12.64
N LEU A 179 -19.42 -0.79 11.41
CA LEU A 179 -18.47 -0.74 10.29
C LEU A 179 -18.17 0.70 9.87
N GLU A 180 -19.19 1.56 9.84
CA GLU A 180 -19.04 2.99 9.56
C GLU A 180 -18.11 3.65 10.57
N GLN A 181 -18.29 3.38 11.87
CA GLN A 181 -17.40 3.92 12.92
C GLN A 181 -15.93 3.49 12.75
N ILE A 182 -15.68 2.27 12.24
CA ILE A 182 -14.32 1.81 11.92
C ILE A 182 -13.81 2.54 10.67
N ASN A 183 -14.64 2.70 9.65
CA ASN A 183 -14.25 3.39 8.41
C ASN A 183 -13.96 4.88 8.62
N LEU A 184 -14.64 5.55 9.56
CA LEU A 184 -14.34 6.93 9.93
C LEU A 184 -12.94 7.12 10.52
N GLN A 185 -12.31 6.06 11.01
CA GLN A 185 -10.92 6.09 11.50
C GLN A 185 -9.91 5.92 10.36
N ASP A 186 -10.36 5.56 9.16
CA ASP A 186 -9.51 5.22 8.02
C ASP A 186 -9.13 6.46 7.21
N THR A 187 -8.10 7.18 7.65
CA THR A 187 -7.53 8.34 6.94
C THR A 187 -6.91 7.89 5.61
N THR A 188 -7.23 8.54 4.49
CA THR A 188 -6.67 8.12 3.19
C THR A 188 -5.16 8.40 3.11
N LEU A 189 -4.40 7.60 2.36
CA LEU A 189 -2.95 7.82 2.23
C LEU A 189 -2.63 9.22 1.68
N ARG A 190 -3.48 9.73 0.80
CA ARG A 190 -3.39 11.08 0.26
C ARG A 190 -3.49 12.15 1.36
N GLU A 191 -4.42 12.01 2.31
CA GLU A 191 -4.57 12.95 3.43
C GLU A 191 -3.34 12.98 4.34
N GLU A 192 -2.70 11.82 4.54
CA GLU A 192 -1.52 11.71 5.42
C GLU A 192 -0.23 12.21 4.76
N LEU A 193 -0.07 11.91 3.47
CA LEU A 193 1.12 12.27 2.71
C LEU A 193 1.04 13.69 2.13
N GLY A 194 -0.17 14.19 1.93
CA GLY A 194 -0.43 15.32 1.05
C GLY A 194 -0.29 14.94 -0.43
N ASP A 195 -0.85 15.79 -1.27
CA ASP A 195 -0.95 15.53 -2.70
C ASP A 195 0.40 15.31 -3.41
N ASP A 196 1.45 16.08 -3.08
CA ASP A 196 2.75 15.99 -3.77
C ASP A 196 3.46 14.65 -3.52
N ARG A 197 3.48 14.21 -2.26
CA ARG A 197 4.08 12.92 -1.89
C ARG A 197 3.24 11.77 -2.38
N TYR A 198 1.91 11.92 -2.36
CA TYR A 198 1.00 10.93 -2.92
C TYR A 198 1.21 10.76 -4.43
N ASP A 199 1.37 11.86 -5.17
CA ASP A 199 1.65 11.83 -6.61
C ASP A 199 2.94 11.06 -6.93
N LYS A 200 4.01 11.39 -6.20
CA LYS A 200 5.29 10.68 -6.33
C LYS A 200 5.18 9.20 -5.99
N TYR A 201 4.49 8.88 -4.90
CA TYR A 201 4.22 7.51 -4.50
C TYR A 201 3.52 6.72 -5.61
N LEU A 202 2.47 7.28 -6.22
CA LEU A 202 1.78 6.62 -7.33
C LEU A 202 2.72 6.39 -8.53
N TYR A 203 3.55 7.36 -8.87
CA TYR A 203 4.50 7.25 -9.97
C TYR A 203 5.54 6.12 -9.73
N ASP A 204 6.18 6.14 -8.57
CA ASP A 204 7.27 5.22 -8.19
C ASP A 204 6.76 3.79 -7.96
N SER A 205 5.54 3.64 -7.43
CA SER A 205 4.85 2.35 -7.28
C SER A 205 4.29 1.81 -8.61
N LYS A 206 4.54 2.49 -9.74
CA LYS A 206 4.07 2.14 -11.09
C LYS A 206 2.55 2.17 -11.24
N GLN A 207 1.87 2.97 -10.44
CA GLN A 207 0.44 3.22 -10.53
C GLN A 207 0.14 4.41 -11.43
N ASN A 208 -1.10 4.49 -11.92
CA ASN A 208 -1.55 5.63 -12.68
C ASN A 208 -1.85 6.79 -11.72
N ASN A 209 -1.31 7.97 -12.02
CA ASN A 209 -1.46 9.19 -11.22
C ASN A 209 -2.11 10.33 -12.01
N ARG A 210 -2.53 10.07 -13.24
CA ARG A 210 -3.13 11.05 -14.14
C ARG A 210 -4.28 10.45 -14.94
N ILE A 211 -5.13 11.33 -15.42
CA ILE A 211 -6.32 10.97 -16.21
C ILE A 211 -6.10 11.47 -17.63
N ARG A 212 -6.05 10.56 -18.60
CA ARG A 212 -5.94 10.89 -20.01
C ARG A 212 -7.32 10.96 -20.65
N ILE A 213 -7.54 11.92 -21.52
CA ILE A 213 -8.75 12.03 -22.33
C ILE A 213 -8.56 11.20 -23.61
N SER A 214 -9.31 10.10 -23.71
CA SER A 214 -9.25 9.16 -24.84
C SER A 214 -10.07 9.65 -26.03
N SER A 215 -11.20 10.29 -25.79
CA SER A 215 -12.05 10.88 -26.82
C SER A 215 -12.95 11.96 -26.22
N VAL A 216 -13.44 12.86 -27.06
CA VAL A 216 -14.39 13.93 -26.70
C VAL A 216 -15.58 13.79 -27.65
N MET A 217 -16.79 13.82 -27.10
CA MET A 217 -18.03 13.71 -27.87
C MET A 217 -18.34 15.03 -28.58
N LEU A 218 -18.79 14.95 -29.83
CA LEU A 218 -19.23 16.11 -30.61
C LEU A 218 -20.47 16.74 -29.95
N GLY A 219 -20.49 18.06 -29.82
CA GLY A 219 -21.55 18.84 -29.14
C GLY A 219 -21.49 18.78 -27.62
N SER A 220 -20.45 18.20 -27.02
CA SER A 220 -20.32 18.11 -25.56
C SER A 220 -19.79 19.39 -24.90
N ALA A 221 -20.00 19.52 -23.59
CA ALA A 221 -19.46 20.62 -22.81
C ALA A 221 -17.91 20.67 -22.88
N ALA A 222 -17.24 19.52 -22.89
CA ALA A 222 -15.79 19.46 -23.04
C ALA A 222 -15.31 19.96 -24.41
N GLU A 223 -16.01 19.61 -25.49
CA GLU A 223 -15.67 20.12 -26.83
C GLU A 223 -15.85 21.63 -26.92
N LEU A 224 -16.99 22.14 -26.43
CA LEU A 224 -17.30 23.58 -26.43
C LEU A 224 -16.28 24.38 -25.62
N ALA A 225 -15.74 23.80 -24.55
CA ALA A 225 -14.68 24.40 -23.74
C ALA A 225 -13.29 24.32 -24.40
N GLY A 226 -13.12 23.57 -25.48
CA GLY A 226 -11.84 23.43 -26.19
C GLY A 226 -10.92 22.33 -25.66
N ILE A 227 -11.47 21.41 -24.86
CA ILE A 227 -10.78 20.19 -24.41
C ILE A 227 -10.65 19.23 -25.58
N LYS A 228 -9.50 18.56 -25.70
CA LYS A 228 -9.16 17.71 -26.84
C LYS A 228 -8.76 16.32 -26.39
N ARG A 229 -8.87 15.37 -27.32
CA ARG A 229 -8.26 14.04 -27.16
C ARG A 229 -6.75 14.18 -26.94
N GLY A 230 -6.23 13.41 -26.00
CA GLY A 230 -4.81 13.40 -25.65
C GLY A 230 -4.46 14.28 -24.46
N ASP A 231 -5.35 15.20 -24.07
CA ASP A 231 -5.20 16.01 -22.86
C ASP A 231 -5.11 15.12 -21.62
N VAL A 232 -4.36 15.61 -20.64
CA VAL A 232 -4.22 14.94 -19.35
C VAL A 232 -4.78 15.85 -18.26
N VAL A 233 -5.85 15.44 -17.58
CA VAL A 233 -6.45 16.24 -16.51
C VAL A 233 -5.52 16.25 -15.29
N LEU A 234 -5.29 17.44 -14.74
CA LEU A 234 -4.47 17.68 -13.54
C LEU A 234 -5.34 18.04 -12.34
N SER A 235 -6.31 18.94 -12.54
CA SER A 235 -7.21 19.39 -11.48
C SER A 235 -8.60 19.71 -12.01
N TYR A 236 -9.57 19.63 -11.12
CA TYR A 236 -10.96 20.01 -11.34
C TYR A 236 -11.45 20.77 -10.12
N ASP A 237 -12.04 21.94 -10.32
CA ASP A 237 -12.54 22.81 -9.25
C ASP A 237 -11.47 23.12 -8.17
N GLY A 238 -10.22 23.35 -8.61
CA GLY A 238 -9.10 23.59 -7.72
C GLY A 238 -8.56 22.36 -6.98
N GLN A 239 -9.23 21.21 -7.07
CA GLN A 239 -8.80 19.95 -6.46
C GLN A 239 -7.94 19.14 -7.44
N ARG A 240 -6.77 18.64 -6.99
CA ARG A 240 -5.93 17.77 -7.82
C ARG A 240 -6.57 16.41 -8.01
N MET A 241 -6.57 15.94 -9.24
CA MET A 241 -7.22 14.70 -9.65
C MET A 241 -6.18 13.64 -10.00
N PHE A 242 -6.23 12.49 -9.32
CA PHE A 242 -5.29 11.38 -9.55
C PHE A 242 -5.93 10.17 -10.25
N SER A 243 -7.26 10.06 -10.22
CA SER A 243 -7.99 8.92 -10.80
C SER A 243 -9.26 9.34 -11.54
N TRP A 244 -9.67 8.55 -12.53
CA TRP A 244 -10.89 8.82 -13.28
C TRP A 244 -12.14 8.70 -12.41
N GLN A 245 -12.13 7.85 -11.36
CA GLN A 245 -13.21 7.78 -10.39
C GLN A 245 -13.38 9.12 -9.67
N GLU A 246 -12.27 9.68 -9.19
CA GLU A 246 -12.27 10.96 -8.47
C GLU A 246 -12.83 12.09 -9.34
N LEU A 247 -12.39 12.20 -10.60
CA LEU A 247 -12.94 13.20 -11.52
C LEU A 247 -14.44 13.00 -11.74
N LYS A 248 -14.90 11.76 -11.89
CA LYS A 248 -16.34 11.47 -12.06
C LYS A 248 -17.14 11.89 -10.83
N ASP A 249 -16.65 11.58 -9.63
CA ASP A 249 -17.30 11.94 -8.38
C ASP A 249 -17.31 13.46 -8.21
N ALA A 250 -16.19 14.14 -8.48
CA ALA A 250 -16.08 15.59 -8.42
C ALA A 250 -17.05 16.30 -9.38
N THR A 251 -17.27 15.76 -10.60
CA THR A 251 -18.25 16.31 -11.55
C THR A 251 -19.71 16.14 -11.12
N SER A 252 -19.98 15.24 -10.17
CA SER A 252 -21.33 14.93 -9.67
C SER A 252 -21.66 15.59 -8.33
N GLN A 253 -20.65 15.96 -7.56
CA GLN A 253 -20.81 16.78 -6.36
C GLN A 253 -21.15 18.22 -6.77
N GLY A 254 -21.79 19.04 -5.92
CA GLY A 254 -22.08 20.45 -6.20
C GLY A 254 -23.32 20.73 -7.06
N GLU A 255 -23.43 21.97 -7.57
CA GLU A 255 -24.61 22.42 -8.32
C GLU A 255 -24.49 22.10 -9.82
N LEU A 256 -25.49 21.40 -10.37
CA LEU A 256 -25.52 21.05 -11.80
C LEU A 256 -25.51 22.31 -12.68
N GLY A 257 -24.57 22.39 -13.62
CA GLY A 257 -24.45 23.51 -14.57
C GLY A 257 -23.62 24.69 -14.06
N GLU A 258 -23.18 24.69 -12.81
CA GLU A 258 -22.22 25.68 -12.29
C GLU A 258 -20.92 25.60 -13.09
N TYR A 259 -20.34 26.76 -13.45
CA TYR A 259 -19.07 26.80 -14.16
C TYR A 259 -17.89 26.65 -13.21
N VAL A 260 -17.06 25.64 -13.46
CA VAL A 260 -15.87 25.34 -12.66
C VAL A 260 -14.64 25.20 -13.54
N SER A 261 -13.47 25.44 -12.94
CA SER A 261 -12.20 25.35 -13.65
C SER A 261 -11.73 23.90 -13.76
N ILE A 262 -11.31 23.47 -14.95
CA ILE A 262 -10.58 22.23 -15.18
C ILE A 262 -9.21 22.56 -15.76
N SER A 263 -8.15 22.06 -15.14
CA SER A 263 -6.78 22.22 -15.63
C SER A 263 -6.32 20.95 -16.31
N VAL A 264 -5.78 21.08 -17.51
CA VAL A 264 -5.25 19.96 -18.30
C VAL A 264 -3.85 20.25 -18.78
N TYR A 265 -3.06 19.20 -18.93
CA TYR A 265 -1.73 19.22 -19.51
C TYR A 265 -1.80 18.74 -20.97
N ARG A 266 -1.27 19.56 -21.88
CA ARG A 266 -1.24 19.29 -23.33
C ARG A 266 0.10 19.79 -23.88
N ASN A 267 0.87 18.89 -24.47
CA ASN A 267 2.13 19.20 -25.18
C ASN A 267 3.18 19.99 -24.36
N GLY A 268 3.29 19.78 -23.06
CA GLY A 268 4.25 20.51 -22.22
C GLY A 268 3.66 21.71 -21.47
N GLU A 269 2.44 22.12 -21.82
CA GLU A 269 1.80 23.31 -21.27
C GLU A 269 0.53 22.94 -20.49
N VAL A 270 0.22 23.75 -19.48
CA VAL A 270 -1.01 23.63 -18.69
C VAL A 270 -2.04 24.63 -19.21
N PHE A 271 -3.20 24.12 -19.59
CA PHE A 271 -4.36 24.89 -20.01
C PHE A 271 -5.43 24.82 -18.93
N SER A 272 -6.09 25.93 -18.67
CA SER A 272 -7.26 25.99 -17.79
C SER A 272 -8.49 26.31 -18.63
N PHE A 273 -9.53 25.50 -18.49
CA PHE A 273 -10.81 25.67 -19.16
C PHE A 273 -11.91 25.86 -18.12
N SER A 274 -12.96 26.60 -18.48
CA SER A 274 -14.17 26.71 -17.68
C SER A 274 -15.24 25.81 -18.27
N VAL A 275 -15.74 24.86 -17.48
CA VAL A 275 -16.74 23.87 -17.92
C VAL A 275 -17.94 23.85 -16.98
N PRO A 276 -19.16 23.64 -17.49
CA PRO A 276 -20.32 23.42 -16.63
C PRO A 276 -20.17 22.07 -15.91
N ARG A 277 -20.47 22.06 -14.61
CA ARG A 277 -20.51 20.87 -13.76
C ARG A 277 -21.59 19.91 -14.23
N GLY A 278 -21.29 18.61 -14.21
CA GLY A 278 -22.14 17.55 -14.75
C GLY A 278 -21.47 16.74 -15.88
N PRO A 279 -22.25 16.16 -16.80
CA PRO A 279 -21.73 15.29 -17.84
C PRO A 279 -20.91 16.06 -18.88
N LEU A 280 -19.58 15.97 -18.79
CA LEU A 280 -18.67 16.69 -19.69
C LEU A 280 -18.58 16.09 -21.10
N GLY A 281 -19.03 14.85 -21.30
CA GLY A 281 -19.02 14.18 -22.62
C GLY A 281 -17.63 13.77 -23.11
N MET A 282 -16.80 13.24 -22.21
CA MET A 282 -15.44 12.78 -22.52
C MET A 282 -15.26 11.32 -22.09
N GLN A 283 -14.48 10.57 -22.86
CA GLN A 283 -14.05 9.22 -22.49
C GLN A 283 -12.71 9.30 -21.78
N LEU A 284 -12.65 8.77 -20.57
CA LEU A 284 -11.46 8.80 -19.72
C LEU A 284 -10.62 7.54 -19.90
N GLY A 285 -9.32 7.70 -19.71
CA GLY A 285 -8.34 6.63 -19.58
C GLY A 285 -7.38 6.96 -18.44
N ALA A 286 -6.69 5.95 -17.93
CA ALA A 286 -5.67 6.15 -16.92
C ALA A 286 -4.29 6.30 -17.60
N THR A 287 -3.43 7.15 -17.04
CA THR A 287 -2.06 7.28 -17.51
C THR A 287 -1.14 7.61 -16.34
N ARG A 288 0.16 7.44 -16.57
CA ARG A 288 1.20 7.77 -15.59
C ARG A 288 2.10 8.85 -16.17
N LEU A 289 2.27 9.94 -15.42
CA LEU A 289 3.13 11.07 -15.76
C LEU A 289 4.05 11.37 -14.57
N ALA A 290 5.28 11.77 -14.81
CA ALA A 290 6.16 12.19 -13.72
C ALA A 290 5.56 13.43 -13.01
N PRO A 291 5.68 13.53 -11.67
CA PRO A 291 5.29 14.72 -10.91
C PRO A 291 6.14 15.94 -11.27
#